data_AF-A0A947SBD0-F1
#
_entry.id   AF-A0A947SBD0-F1
#
_cell.length_a   1.000
_cell.length_b   1.000
_cell.length_c   1.000
_cell.angle_alpha   90.00
_cell.angle_beta   90.00
_cell.angle_gamma   90.00
#
_symmetry.space_group_name_H-M   'P 1'
#
loop_
_entity.id
_entity.type
_entity.pdbx_description
1 polymer ?
#
loop_
_entity_poly.entity_id
_entity_poly.type
_entity_poly.pdbx_seq_one_letter_code
_entity_poly.pdbx_strand_id
1 'polypeptide(L)'
;MKVVTSLNDQETLKKIQNRIEEFEGQNYDPSSFALELMHSLEKKLRLEKIQSADLAKEYSMILAKLRINLFPFMTSGKVYNFFRHYFLSAVKMDAKGEVDYFGKLKSFLVQTNDKDRNQVINRVKKTMSENREVLGEEPILLDNKKVKPTMHNWLEDYKKELGTGKQTLTTIRKYLFEAENPHHLSREERQILNRYLRYFESLKLPYHELGSPGNYSPLSWGLGMEVEDRIDDDIYKLRKPELDYKPETKTSSVPASVAPAPQQQAPQAKSIDQISAPVKQAPSAPVPRPPVPKPAVSPSIKMPEPVRPQPQELKMDQQRTVAPGVKAQRPQGEVVRSQEEVKSRQEKDQIRAKLAKMRSQTTAPPTPKKREVVKRTVVKKPEQLGHLSKVSDLEKVDVSYFRQLGKNDEDRSKNFFQQIEILKSQVNPDELRKMWQMSPLYKLYLQIGRQSMTSDMSVAEVGKQLFNQSKPYLTEREFEMIAEVSAKF
;
A
#
# COMPACT_ATOMS: atom_id res chain seq x y z
N MET A 1 -18.64 -14.03 -26.28
CA MET A 1 -19.96 -14.33 -25.67
C MET A 1 -20.84 -13.10 -25.75
N LYS A 2 -22.00 -13.22 -26.42
CA LYS A 2 -23.03 -12.18 -26.40
C LYS A 2 -23.98 -12.41 -25.23
N VAL A 3 -24.15 -11.40 -24.38
CA VAL A 3 -25.16 -11.36 -23.31
C VAL A 3 -26.51 -11.07 -23.95
N VAL A 4 -27.32 -12.11 -24.14
CA VAL A 4 -28.66 -12.00 -24.76
C VAL A 4 -29.78 -11.93 -23.72
N THR A 5 -29.59 -12.54 -22.57
CA THR A 5 -30.57 -12.61 -21.47
C THR A 5 -30.68 -11.29 -20.70
N SER A 6 -31.76 -11.14 -19.92
CA SER A 6 -32.06 -9.96 -19.11
C SER A 6 -30.99 -9.74 -18.03
N LEU A 7 -30.56 -8.49 -17.80
CA LEU A 7 -29.67 -8.15 -16.69
C LEU A 7 -30.40 -8.05 -15.35
N ASN A 8 -31.73 -8.08 -15.36
CA ASN A 8 -32.51 -8.16 -14.11
C ASN A 8 -32.62 -9.59 -13.56
N ASP A 9 -32.04 -10.58 -14.25
CA ASP A 9 -32.08 -11.99 -13.87
C ASP A 9 -30.77 -12.44 -13.19
N GLN A 10 -30.88 -12.96 -11.96
CA GLN A 10 -29.75 -13.48 -11.18
C GLN A 10 -29.06 -14.67 -11.87
N GLU A 11 -29.80 -15.48 -12.64
CA GLU A 11 -29.23 -16.60 -13.38
C GLU A 11 -28.29 -16.11 -14.48
N THR A 12 -28.60 -14.98 -15.11
CA THR A 12 -27.73 -14.32 -16.07
C THR A 12 -26.42 -13.86 -15.45
N LEU A 13 -26.45 -13.29 -14.24
CA LEU A 13 -25.23 -12.93 -13.50
C LEU A 13 -24.36 -14.15 -13.25
N LYS A 14 -24.94 -15.24 -12.72
CA LYS A 14 -24.22 -16.49 -12.44
C LYS A 14 -23.60 -17.09 -13.72
N LYS A 15 -24.34 -17.09 -14.83
CA LYS A 15 -23.83 -17.57 -16.14
C LYS A 15 -22.61 -16.78 -16.59
N ILE A 16 -22.60 -15.46 -16.41
CA ILE A 16 -21.46 -14.62 -16.76
C ILE A 16 -20.27 -14.90 -15.84
N GLN A 17 -20.49 -15.02 -14.52
CA GLN A 17 -19.45 -15.33 -13.54
C GLN A 17 -18.79 -16.68 -13.82
N ASN A 18 -19.59 -17.75 -13.94
CA ASN A 18 -19.09 -19.09 -14.26
C ASN A 18 -18.27 -19.08 -15.55
N ARG A 19 -18.71 -18.33 -16.57
CA ARG A 19 -17.97 -18.26 -17.83
C ARG A 19 -16.63 -17.54 -17.67
N ILE A 20 -16.56 -16.48 -16.86
CA ILE A 20 -15.29 -15.80 -16.56
C ILE A 20 -14.33 -16.78 -15.86
N GLU A 21 -14.80 -17.51 -14.86
CA GLU A 21 -13.99 -18.51 -14.13
C GLU A 21 -13.49 -19.62 -15.06
N GLU A 22 -14.36 -20.15 -15.93
CA GLU A 22 -13.97 -21.15 -16.94
C GLU A 22 -12.85 -20.65 -17.85
N PHE A 23 -12.85 -19.37 -18.22
CA PHE A 23 -11.80 -18.80 -19.06
C PHE A 23 -10.51 -18.50 -18.30
N GLU A 24 -10.60 -18.08 -17.03
CA GLU A 24 -9.43 -17.85 -16.19
C GLU A 24 -8.63 -19.15 -15.94
N GLY A 25 -9.29 -20.31 -15.96
CA GLY A 25 -8.64 -21.62 -15.82
C GLY A 25 -8.01 -22.20 -17.09
N GLN A 26 -8.19 -21.56 -18.26
CA GLN A 26 -7.70 -22.09 -19.53
C GLN A 26 -6.49 -21.31 -20.05
N ASN A 27 -5.52 -21.99 -20.67
CA ASN A 27 -4.34 -21.40 -21.34
C ASN A 27 -4.67 -20.64 -22.65
N TYR A 28 -5.93 -20.25 -22.87
CA TYR A 28 -6.34 -19.49 -24.05
C TYR A 28 -6.03 -18.00 -23.87
N ASP A 29 -5.87 -17.26 -24.97
CA ASP A 29 -5.76 -15.79 -24.93
C ASP A 29 -7.06 -15.19 -24.36
N PRO A 30 -7.07 -14.71 -23.10
CA PRO A 30 -8.27 -14.26 -22.42
C PRO A 30 -8.80 -12.94 -23.01
N SER A 31 -8.00 -12.27 -23.84
CA SER A 31 -8.26 -10.91 -24.31
C SER A 31 -9.43 -10.84 -25.28
N SER A 32 -9.55 -11.80 -26.21
CA SER A 32 -10.64 -11.83 -27.19
C SER A 32 -12.00 -12.04 -26.53
N PHE A 33 -12.09 -13.02 -25.63
CA PHE A 33 -13.30 -13.30 -24.85
C PHE A 33 -13.67 -12.12 -23.95
N ALA A 34 -12.71 -11.59 -23.18
CA ALA A 34 -12.94 -10.48 -22.28
C ALA A 34 -13.44 -9.25 -23.04
N LEU A 35 -12.87 -8.96 -24.22
CA LEU A 35 -13.28 -7.84 -25.07
C LEU A 35 -14.72 -7.98 -25.57
N GLU A 36 -15.07 -9.16 -26.10
CA GLU A 36 -16.42 -9.41 -26.61
C GLU A 36 -17.47 -9.34 -25.49
N LEU A 37 -17.18 -9.96 -24.35
CA LEU A 37 -18.06 -9.94 -23.17
C LEU A 37 -18.21 -8.52 -22.62
N MET A 38 -17.11 -7.78 -22.46
CA MET A 38 -17.12 -6.39 -21.99
C MET A 38 -18.01 -5.54 -22.89
N HIS A 39 -17.83 -5.59 -24.21
CA HIS A 39 -18.66 -4.82 -25.14
C HIS A 39 -20.13 -5.22 -25.12
N SER A 40 -20.42 -6.53 -25.05
CA SER A 40 -21.79 -7.00 -24.96
C SER A 40 -22.48 -6.55 -23.67
N LEU A 41 -21.77 -6.62 -22.54
CA LEU A 41 -22.28 -6.23 -21.23
C LEU A 41 -22.47 -4.71 -21.13
N GLU A 42 -21.51 -3.91 -21.60
CA GLU A 42 -21.63 -2.44 -21.68
C GLU A 42 -22.85 -2.02 -22.52
N LYS A 43 -23.05 -2.67 -23.68
CA LYS A 43 -24.20 -2.39 -24.54
C LYS A 43 -25.52 -2.71 -23.82
N LYS A 44 -25.60 -3.86 -23.15
CA LYS A 44 -26.78 -4.26 -22.38
C LYS A 44 -27.07 -3.31 -21.22
N LEU A 45 -26.07 -2.93 -20.44
CA LEU A 45 -26.20 -1.98 -19.33
C LEU A 45 -26.67 -0.59 -19.76
N ARG A 46 -26.40 -0.17 -21.00
CA ARG A 46 -26.93 1.09 -21.56
C ARG A 46 -28.38 0.99 -21.99
N LEU A 47 -28.82 -0.18 -22.45
CA LEU A 47 -30.16 -0.41 -22.99
C LEU A 47 -31.17 -0.82 -21.91
N GLU A 48 -30.71 -1.49 -20.87
CA GLU A 48 -31.54 -2.10 -19.85
C GLU A 48 -31.32 -1.41 -18.50
N LYS A 49 -32.40 -0.88 -17.92
CA LYS A 49 -32.38 -0.37 -16.55
C LYS A 49 -32.44 -1.55 -15.58
N ILE A 50 -31.39 -1.73 -14.80
CA ILE A 50 -31.37 -2.73 -13.72
C ILE A 50 -32.16 -2.18 -12.53
N GLN A 51 -33.14 -2.95 -12.06
CA GLN A 51 -34.01 -2.57 -10.95
C GLN A 51 -33.33 -2.79 -9.59
N SER A 52 -32.55 -3.87 -9.46
CA SER A 52 -31.80 -4.18 -8.24
C SER A 52 -30.47 -3.42 -8.20
N ALA A 53 -30.26 -2.65 -7.13
CA ALA A 53 -29.00 -1.95 -6.89
C ALA A 53 -27.82 -2.93 -6.69
N ASP A 54 -28.06 -4.07 -6.05
CA ASP A 54 -27.04 -5.11 -5.82
C ASP A 54 -26.60 -5.73 -7.13
N LEU A 55 -27.54 -6.09 -8.02
CA LEU A 55 -27.20 -6.59 -9.35
C LEU A 55 -26.40 -5.56 -10.16
N ALA A 56 -26.81 -4.29 -10.13
CA ALA A 56 -26.09 -3.23 -10.82
C ALA A 56 -24.64 -3.10 -10.32
N LYS A 57 -24.44 -3.23 -9.00
CA LYS A 57 -23.12 -3.25 -8.38
C LYS A 57 -22.29 -4.45 -8.85
N GLU A 58 -22.85 -5.66 -8.85
CA GLU A 58 -22.16 -6.87 -9.32
C GLU A 58 -21.75 -6.79 -10.80
N TYR A 59 -22.63 -6.32 -11.68
CA TYR A 59 -22.26 -6.12 -13.09
C TYR A 59 -21.20 -5.03 -13.27
N SER A 60 -21.22 -3.98 -12.46
CA SER A 60 -20.17 -2.96 -12.45
C SER A 60 -18.82 -3.55 -12.02
N MET A 61 -18.80 -4.45 -11.04
CA MET A 61 -17.60 -5.17 -10.61
C MET A 61 -17.07 -6.08 -11.72
N ILE A 62 -17.94 -6.84 -12.39
CA ILE A 62 -17.56 -7.67 -13.55
C ILE A 62 -16.96 -6.80 -14.67
N LEU A 63 -17.59 -5.67 -15.01
CA LEU A 63 -17.04 -4.75 -16.00
C LEU A 63 -15.67 -4.20 -15.59
N ALA A 64 -15.49 -3.87 -14.31
CA ALA A 64 -14.20 -3.43 -13.80
C ALA A 64 -13.14 -4.53 -13.98
N LYS A 65 -13.44 -5.77 -13.56
CA LYS A 65 -12.55 -6.94 -13.71
C LYS A 65 -12.14 -7.17 -15.15
N LEU A 66 -13.12 -7.18 -16.08
CA LEU A 66 -12.86 -7.35 -17.51
C LEU A 66 -11.98 -6.22 -18.07
N ARG A 67 -12.23 -4.98 -17.69
CA ARG A 67 -11.41 -3.84 -18.14
C ARG A 67 -9.99 -3.92 -17.63
N ILE A 68 -9.76 -4.28 -16.38
CA ILE A 68 -8.41 -4.46 -15.81
C ILE A 68 -7.61 -5.49 -16.63
N ASN A 69 -8.23 -6.63 -16.95
CA ASN A 69 -7.60 -7.66 -17.77
C ASN A 69 -7.28 -7.18 -19.19
N LEU A 70 -8.06 -6.21 -19.70
CA LEU A 70 -7.89 -5.62 -21.03
C LEU A 70 -6.98 -4.39 -21.06
N PHE A 71 -6.44 -3.93 -19.93
CA PHE A 71 -5.59 -2.73 -19.85
C PHE A 71 -4.48 -2.66 -20.93
N PRO A 72 -3.70 -3.74 -21.18
CA PRO A 72 -2.68 -3.73 -22.24
C PRO A 72 -3.23 -3.36 -23.62
N PHE A 73 -4.50 -3.66 -23.89
CA PHE A 73 -5.16 -3.43 -25.18
C PHE A 73 -6.03 -2.17 -25.22
N MET A 74 -6.13 -1.44 -24.11
CA MET A 74 -6.96 -0.24 -24.01
C MET A 74 -6.20 1.00 -24.47
N THR A 75 -6.91 1.92 -25.13
CA THR A 75 -6.36 3.26 -25.38
C THR A 75 -6.22 4.03 -24.07
N SER A 76 -5.27 4.95 -24.00
CA SER A 76 -5.04 5.74 -22.78
C SER A 76 -6.28 6.50 -22.33
N GLY A 77 -7.11 6.98 -23.27
CA GLY A 77 -8.40 7.62 -22.96
C GLY A 77 -9.37 6.70 -22.20
N LYS A 78 -9.46 5.42 -22.59
CA LYS A 78 -10.27 4.43 -21.87
C LYS A 78 -9.69 4.10 -20.51
N VAL A 79 -8.35 4.03 -20.40
CA VAL A 79 -7.67 3.85 -19.10
C VAL A 79 -7.97 5.03 -18.17
N TYR A 80 -7.91 6.28 -18.65
CA TYR A 80 -8.28 7.44 -17.82
C TYR A 80 -9.75 7.38 -17.41
N ASN A 81 -10.66 7.00 -18.31
CA ASN A 81 -12.07 6.83 -17.94
C ASN A 81 -12.25 5.76 -16.86
N PHE A 82 -11.50 4.66 -16.93
CA PHE A 82 -11.47 3.65 -15.89
C PHE A 82 -11.07 4.26 -14.53
N PHE A 83 -9.98 5.02 -14.49
CA PHE A 83 -9.50 5.64 -13.25
C PHE A 83 -10.48 6.62 -12.61
N ARG A 84 -11.44 7.17 -13.37
CA ARG A 84 -12.46 8.09 -12.84
C ARG A 84 -13.64 7.39 -12.17
N HIS A 85 -13.94 6.16 -12.59
CA HIS A 85 -15.25 5.55 -12.34
C HIS A 85 -15.20 4.13 -11.78
N TYR A 86 -14.06 3.45 -11.85
CA TYR A 86 -13.92 2.03 -11.47
C TYR A 86 -12.66 1.77 -10.63
N PHE A 87 -11.98 2.83 -10.22
CA PHE A 87 -10.69 2.69 -9.58
C PHE A 87 -10.83 2.14 -8.16
N LEU A 88 -11.84 2.58 -7.40
CA LEU A 88 -12.09 2.00 -6.08
C LEU A 88 -12.47 0.51 -6.17
N SER A 89 -13.30 0.14 -7.14
CA SER A 89 -13.60 -1.28 -7.42
C SER A 89 -12.34 -2.08 -7.74
N ALA A 90 -11.42 -1.51 -8.52
CA ALA A 90 -10.15 -2.15 -8.86
C ALA A 90 -9.29 -2.42 -7.61
N VAL A 91 -9.13 -1.40 -6.76
CA VAL A 91 -8.35 -1.52 -5.51
C VAL A 91 -8.99 -2.54 -4.57
N LYS A 92 -10.33 -2.61 -4.51
CA LYS A 92 -11.06 -3.62 -3.72
C LYS A 92 -10.80 -5.05 -4.21
N MET A 93 -10.86 -5.28 -5.52
CA MET A 93 -10.60 -6.62 -6.09
C MET A 93 -9.13 -7.02 -5.89
N ASP A 94 -8.20 -6.08 -6.05
CA ASP A 94 -6.78 -6.31 -5.79
C ASP A 94 -6.51 -6.60 -4.30
N ALA A 95 -7.19 -5.89 -3.39
CA ALA A 95 -7.15 -6.15 -1.95
C ALA A 95 -7.55 -7.58 -1.58
N LYS A 96 -8.48 -8.16 -2.35
CA LYS A 96 -8.96 -9.53 -2.20
C LYS A 96 -8.13 -10.58 -2.96
N GLY A 97 -7.14 -10.15 -3.74
CA GLY A 97 -6.36 -11.04 -4.61
C GLY A 97 -7.14 -11.54 -5.83
N GLU A 98 -8.28 -10.94 -6.17
CA GLU A 98 -9.11 -11.34 -7.32
C GLU A 98 -8.51 -10.88 -8.65
N VAL A 99 -7.70 -9.82 -8.64
CA VAL A 99 -7.01 -9.26 -9.83
C VAL A 99 -5.65 -8.72 -9.42
N ASP A 100 -4.64 -8.90 -10.29
CA ASP A 100 -3.35 -8.18 -10.19
C ASP A 100 -3.48 -6.83 -10.91
N TYR A 101 -4.17 -5.89 -10.28
CA TYR A 101 -4.46 -4.59 -10.91
C TYR A 101 -3.18 -3.85 -11.29
N PHE A 102 -2.21 -3.82 -10.36
CA PHE A 102 -0.99 -3.05 -10.53
C PHE A 102 -0.08 -3.65 -11.61
N GLY A 103 0.03 -4.99 -11.68
CA GLY A 103 0.76 -5.65 -12.76
C GLY A 103 0.16 -5.39 -14.14
N LYS A 104 -1.17 -5.33 -14.24
CA LYS A 104 -1.85 -4.96 -15.51
C LYS A 104 -1.61 -3.51 -15.89
N LEU A 105 -1.68 -2.57 -14.92
CA LEU A 105 -1.34 -1.16 -15.16
C LEU A 105 0.13 -1.01 -15.59
N LYS A 106 1.05 -1.72 -14.94
CA LYS A 106 2.47 -1.71 -15.30
C LYS A 106 2.65 -2.21 -16.73
N SER A 107 2.01 -3.31 -17.10
CA SER A 107 2.05 -3.85 -18.46
C SER A 107 1.57 -2.84 -19.51
N PHE A 108 0.47 -2.13 -19.23
CA PHE A 108 -0.01 -1.02 -20.07
C PHE A 108 1.02 0.12 -20.19
N LEU A 109 1.65 0.51 -19.08
CA LEU A 109 2.68 1.55 -19.11
C LEU A 109 3.91 1.12 -19.90
N VAL A 110 4.37 -0.13 -19.76
CA VAL A 110 5.51 -0.68 -20.52
C VAL A 110 5.24 -0.64 -22.02
N GLN A 111 4.02 -0.98 -22.45
CA GLN A 111 3.61 -0.96 -23.85
C GLN A 111 3.43 0.45 -24.43
N THR A 112 3.27 1.47 -23.57
CA THR A 112 3.23 2.87 -24.00
C THR A 112 4.62 3.30 -24.47
N ASN A 113 4.69 4.06 -25.57
CA ASN A 113 5.94 4.64 -26.08
C ASN A 113 6.68 5.43 -24.99
N ASP A 114 7.99 5.21 -24.86
CA ASP A 114 8.86 5.87 -23.87
C ASP A 114 8.68 7.39 -23.81
N LYS A 115 8.52 8.04 -24.97
CA LYS A 115 8.35 9.51 -25.07
C LYS A 115 7.06 10.01 -24.42
N ASP A 116 5.98 9.23 -24.52
CA ASP A 116 4.65 9.61 -24.04
C ASP A 116 4.36 9.07 -22.64
N ARG A 117 5.16 8.10 -22.17
CA ARG A 117 4.91 7.37 -20.92
C ARG A 117 4.80 8.30 -19.70
N ASN A 118 5.69 9.28 -19.57
CA ASN A 118 5.60 10.26 -18.48
C ASN A 118 4.32 11.10 -18.54
N GLN A 119 3.85 11.45 -19.74
CA GLN A 119 2.59 12.16 -19.92
C GLN A 119 1.42 11.28 -19.51
N VAL A 120 1.44 10.00 -19.89
CA VAL A 120 0.42 9.01 -19.48
C VAL A 120 0.40 8.86 -17.96
N ILE A 121 1.55 8.69 -17.31
CA ILE A 121 1.66 8.59 -15.84
C ILE A 121 1.12 9.86 -15.17
N ASN A 122 1.50 11.04 -15.65
CA ASN A 122 1.00 12.30 -15.11
C ASN A 122 -0.52 12.44 -15.31
N ARG A 123 -1.04 11.97 -16.44
CA ARG A 123 -2.48 11.98 -16.69
C ARG A 123 -3.22 10.98 -15.80
N VAL A 124 -2.66 9.80 -15.55
CA VAL A 124 -3.18 8.84 -14.57
C VAL A 124 -3.22 9.46 -13.17
N LYS A 125 -2.11 10.04 -12.69
CA LYS A 125 -2.05 10.74 -11.39
C LYS A 125 -3.12 11.82 -11.27
N LYS A 126 -3.24 12.67 -12.30
CA LYS A 126 -4.28 13.70 -12.36
C LYS A 126 -5.67 13.08 -12.26
N THR A 127 -5.91 12.00 -13.00
CA THR A 127 -7.22 11.34 -13.04
C THR A 127 -7.56 10.68 -11.71
N MET A 128 -6.59 10.06 -11.02
CA MET A 128 -6.76 9.56 -9.65
C MET A 128 -7.13 10.68 -8.70
N SER A 129 -6.46 11.84 -8.81
CA SER A 129 -6.83 13.01 -8.02
C SER A 129 -8.17 13.64 -8.42
N GLU A 130 -8.81 13.24 -9.51
CA GLU A 130 -10.16 13.69 -9.88
C GLU A 130 -11.25 12.67 -9.49
N ASN A 131 -10.87 11.50 -8.95
CA ASN A 131 -11.79 10.42 -8.66
C ASN A 131 -12.76 10.76 -7.51
N ARG A 132 -14.05 10.55 -7.74
CA ARG A 132 -15.14 10.89 -6.81
C ARG A 132 -15.83 9.66 -6.19
N GLU A 133 -15.27 8.47 -6.37
CA GLU A 133 -15.76 7.26 -5.69
C GLU A 133 -15.58 7.43 -4.17
N VAL A 134 -16.53 6.89 -3.39
CA VAL A 134 -16.63 7.09 -1.94
C VAL A 134 -16.03 5.88 -1.22
N LEU A 135 -15.10 6.11 -0.29
CA LEU A 135 -14.45 5.12 0.57
C LEU A 135 -14.64 5.54 2.03
N GLY A 136 -15.44 4.81 2.81
CA GLY A 136 -15.87 5.25 4.14
C GLY A 136 -17.30 5.77 4.17
N GLU A 137 -17.93 5.65 5.33
CA GLU A 137 -19.24 6.26 5.61
C GLU A 137 -19.10 7.64 6.26
N GLU A 138 -18.08 7.81 7.12
CA GLU A 138 -17.88 9.03 7.88
C GLU A 138 -17.22 10.15 7.05
N PRO A 139 -17.63 11.42 7.23
CA PRO A 139 -17.02 12.54 6.54
C PRO A 139 -15.59 12.81 7.02
N ILE A 140 -14.71 13.19 6.09
CA ILE A 140 -13.33 13.58 6.37
C ILE A 140 -13.30 15.04 6.81
N LEU A 141 -12.48 15.38 7.81
CA LEU A 141 -12.20 16.76 8.19
C LEU A 141 -11.03 17.30 7.35
N LEU A 142 -11.33 18.07 6.30
CA LEU A 142 -10.34 18.73 5.45
C LEU A 142 -10.46 20.24 5.60
N ASP A 143 -9.39 20.90 6.04
CA ASP A 143 -9.36 22.35 6.33
C ASP A 143 -10.52 22.81 7.24
N ASN A 144 -10.74 22.08 8.33
CA ASN A 144 -11.83 22.29 9.29
C ASN A 144 -13.25 22.18 8.68
N LYS A 145 -13.38 21.59 7.49
CA LYS A 145 -14.66 21.34 6.83
C LYS A 145 -14.90 19.84 6.71
N LYS A 146 -16.11 19.41 7.07
CA LYS A 146 -16.56 18.04 6.82
C LYS A 146 -16.86 17.87 5.34
N VAL A 147 -16.08 17.03 4.67
CA VAL A 147 -16.24 16.70 3.25
C VAL A 147 -16.57 15.22 3.08
N LYS A 148 -17.22 14.87 1.96
CA LYS A 148 -17.52 13.47 1.64
C LYS A 148 -16.22 12.65 1.53
N PRO A 149 -16.17 11.40 1.98
CA PRO A 149 -14.93 10.62 1.99
C PRO A 149 -14.63 10.04 0.60
N THR A 150 -14.37 10.91 -0.37
CA THR A 150 -14.05 10.52 -1.75
C THR A 150 -12.57 10.19 -1.91
N MET A 151 -12.20 9.37 -2.89
CA MET A 151 -10.79 9.05 -3.20
C MET A 151 -9.94 10.32 -3.44
N HIS A 152 -10.53 11.35 -4.04
CA HIS A 152 -9.91 12.67 -4.14
C HIS A 152 -9.64 13.30 -2.76
N ASN A 153 -10.66 13.37 -1.88
CA ASN A 153 -10.52 14.00 -0.58
C ASN A 153 -9.55 13.24 0.34
N TRP A 154 -9.53 11.91 0.27
CA TRP A 154 -8.51 11.10 0.96
C TRP A 154 -7.09 11.43 0.48
N LEU A 155 -6.91 11.66 -0.81
CA LEU A 155 -5.61 12.00 -1.36
C LEU A 155 -5.18 13.42 -0.98
N GLU A 156 -6.12 14.37 -0.93
CA GLU A 156 -5.83 15.74 -0.47
C GLU A 156 -5.51 15.77 1.02
N ASP A 157 -6.25 15.03 1.85
CA ASP A 157 -5.94 14.84 3.28
C ASP A 157 -4.53 14.26 3.47
N TYR A 158 -4.21 13.18 2.76
CA TYR A 158 -2.89 12.56 2.78
C TYR A 158 -1.76 13.53 2.39
N LYS A 159 -1.94 14.31 1.31
CA LYS A 159 -0.96 15.31 0.88
C LYS A 159 -0.83 16.46 1.86
N LYS A 160 -1.90 16.83 2.55
CA LYS A 160 -1.87 17.87 3.57
C LYS A 160 -1.06 17.42 4.78
N GLU A 161 -1.28 16.19 5.23
CA GLU A 161 -0.59 15.63 6.39
C GLU A 161 0.89 15.33 6.13
N LEU A 162 1.23 14.75 4.97
CA LEU A 162 2.59 14.27 4.69
C LEU A 162 3.37 15.10 3.65
N GLY A 163 2.70 16.02 2.96
CA GLY A 163 3.26 16.79 1.86
C GLY A 163 3.21 16.06 0.50
N THR A 164 3.63 16.75 -0.56
CA THR A 164 3.61 16.22 -1.94
C THR A 164 4.82 15.36 -2.29
N GLY A 165 5.83 15.28 -1.41
CA GLY A 165 7.04 14.47 -1.59
C GLY A 165 6.74 12.97 -1.67
N LYS A 166 7.73 12.18 -2.10
CA LYS A 166 7.64 10.72 -2.06
C LYS A 166 7.65 10.25 -0.61
N GLN A 167 6.71 9.38 -0.26
CA GLN A 167 6.60 8.84 1.09
C GLN A 167 7.04 7.37 1.13
N THR A 168 7.55 6.96 2.29
CA THR A 168 7.90 5.56 2.55
C THR A 168 6.67 4.77 3.00
N LEU A 169 6.74 3.43 2.94
CA LEU A 169 5.68 2.57 3.47
C LEU A 169 5.42 2.81 4.96
N THR A 170 6.48 3.04 5.74
CA THR A 170 6.38 3.38 7.17
C THR A 170 5.59 4.67 7.37
N THR A 171 5.84 5.68 6.54
CA THR A 171 5.13 6.96 6.61
C THR A 171 3.64 6.81 6.23
N ILE A 172 3.33 6.03 5.20
CA ILE A 172 1.93 5.73 4.81
C ILE A 172 1.21 5.04 5.97
N ARG A 173 1.83 4.04 6.60
CA ARG A 173 1.26 3.36 7.77
C ARG A 173 1.04 4.31 8.94
N LYS A 174 2.03 5.17 9.24
CA LYS A 174 1.91 6.18 10.28
C LYS A 174 0.66 7.04 10.05
N TYR A 175 0.46 7.54 8.83
CA TYR A 175 -0.76 8.27 8.48
C TYR A 175 -2.03 7.44 8.71
N LEU A 176 -2.08 6.20 8.23
CA LEU A 176 -3.27 5.34 8.39
C LEU A 176 -3.65 5.02 9.85
N PHE A 177 -2.69 5.04 10.77
CA PHE A 177 -2.90 4.65 12.17
C PHE A 177 -2.86 5.82 13.17
N GLU A 178 -2.29 6.96 12.81
CA GLU A 178 -2.11 8.11 13.71
C GLU A 178 -2.89 9.35 13.26
N ALA A 179 -3.22 9.49 11.97
CA ALA A 179 -4.04 10.61 11.53
C ALA A 179 -5.50 10.46 11.98
N GLU A 180 -6.16 11.59 12.24
CA GLU A 180 -7.53 11.63 12.75
C GLU A 180 -8.53 10.99 11.76
N ASN A 181 -8.47 11.38 10.49
CA ASN A 181 -9.44 10.95 9.49
C ASN A 181 -9.44 9.42 9.25
N PRO A 182 -8.29 8.73 8.99
CA PRO A 182 -8.26 7.28 8.77
C PRO A 182 -8.66 6.44 10.00
N HIS A 183 -8.69 7.02 11.21
CA HIS A 183 -9.04 6.30 12.43
C HIS A 183 -10.48 5.75 12.38
N HIS A 184 -11.37 6.48 11.71
CA HIS A 184 -12.79 6.16 11.56
C HIS A 184 -13.08 5.10 10.49
N LEU A 185 -12.09 4.77 9.65
CA LEU A 185 -12.26 3.73 8.64
C LEU A 185 -12.33 2.35 9.29
N SER A 186 -13.21 1.51 8.75
CA SER A 186 -13.18 0.09 9.02
C SER A 186 -11.84 -0.51 8.56
N ARG A 187 -11.53 -1.71 9.06
CA ARG A 187 -10.29 -2.41 8.71
C ARG A 187 -10.16 -2.63 7.19
N GLU A 188 -11.23 -3.08 6.53
CA GLU A 188 -11.24 -3.30 5.09
C GLU A 188 -11.02 -1.98 4.34
N GLU A 189 -11.69 -0.90 4.74
CA GLU A 189 -11.55 0.41 4.11
C GLU A 189 -10.14 0.99 4.28
N ARG A 190 -9.53 0.79 5.45
CA ARG A 190 -8.14 1.21 5.69
C ARG A 190 -7.15 0.42 4.84
N GLN A 191 -7.37 -0.87 4.62
CA GLN A 191 -6.56 -1.68 3.69
C GLN A 191 -6.71 -1.18 2.25
N ILE A 192 -7.93 -0.84 1.83
CA ILE A 192 -8.19 -0.24 0.51
C ILE A 192 -7.48 1.11 0.39
N LEU A 193 -7.57 1.98 1.41
CA LEU A 193 -6.86 3.26 1.44
C LEU A 193 -5.34 3.08 1.39
N ASN A 194 -4.80 2.11 2.12
CA ASN A 194 -3.38 1.76 2.08
C ASN A 194 -2.93 1.41 0.65
N ARG A 195 -3.64 0.50 -0.02
CA ARG A 195 -3.31 0.09 -1.39
C ARG A 195 -3.43 1.25 -2.38
N TYR A 196 -4.47 2.07 -2.24
CA TYR A 196 -4.60 3.29 -3.04
C TYR A 196 -3.39 4.22 -2.90
N LEU A 197 -3.00 4.54 -1.67
CA LEU A 197 -1.88 5.44 -1.40
C LEU A 197 -0.56 4.86 -1.90
N ARG A 198 -0.34 3.55 -1.74
CA ARG A 198 0.82 2.87 -2.32
C ARG A 198 0.87 3.02 -3.83
N TYR A 199 -0.24 2.79 -4.53
CA TYR A 199 -0.29 3.00 -5.98
C TYR A 199 0.00 4.44 -6.38
N PHE A 200 -0.54 5.40 -5.64
CA PHE A 200 -0.26 6.80 -5.87
C PHE A 200 1.24 7.13 -5.71
N GLU A 201 1.88 6.64 -4.64
CA GLU A 201 3.33 6.82 -4.41
C GLU A 201 4.17 6.12 -5.49
N SER A 202 3.79 4.93 -5.93
CA SER A 202 4.45 4.21 -7.01
C SER A 202 4.47 4.99 -8.33
N LEU A 203 3.40 5.76 -8.63
CA LEU A 203 3.32 6.60 -9.82
C LEU A 203 4.15 7.91 -9.73
N LYS A 204 4.70 8.24 -8.56
CA LYS A 204 5.66 9.35 -8.42
C LYS A 204 7.04 8.99 -8.93
N LEU A 205 7.36 7.70 -9.06
CA LEU A 205 8.68 7.26 -9.50
C LEU A 205 8.90 7.53 -10.98
N PRO A 206 10.10 8.01 -11.36
CA PRO A 206 10.45 8.10 -12.75
C PRO A 206 10.50 6.68 -13.35
N TYR A 207 10.05 6.54 -14.60
CA TYR A 207 9.85 5.21 -15.17
C TYR A 207 11.11 4.33 -15.24
N HIS A 208 12.30 4.91 -15.41
CA HIS A 208 13.52 4.11 -15.41
C HIS A 208 13.71 3.35 -14.09
N GLU A 209 13.15 3.84 -12.98
CA GLU A 209 13.10 3.12 -11.70
C GLU A 209 11.98 2.06 -11.65
N LEU A 210 10.90 2.24 -12.41
CA LEU A 210 9.80 1.26 -12.59
C LEU A 210 10.24 -0.01 -13.34
N GLY A 211 11.25 0.13 -14.21
CA GLY A 211 11.72 -0.91 -15.12
C GLY A 211 13.07 -1.55 -14.78
N SER A 212 13.71 -1.19 -13.65
CA SER A 212 15.00 -1.77 -13.27
C SER A 212 14.85 -3.20 -12.71
N PRO A 213 15.57 -4.21 -13.25
CA PRO A 213 15.52 -5.62 -12.82
C PRO A 213 15.56 -5.83 -11.29
N GLY A 214 16.30 -5.01 -10.56
CA GLY A 214 16.40 -5.05 -9.09
C GLY A 214 15.16 -4.53 -8.35
N ASN A 215 14.32 -3.73 -9.02
CA ASN A 215 13.03 -3.28 -8.54
C ASN A 215 11.89 -4.18 -9.06
N TYR A 216 12.11 -5.36 -9.64
CA TYR A 216 10.99 -6.26 -9.99
C TYR A 216 10.59 -7.18 -8.85
N SER A 217 11.23 -7.07 -7.68
CA SER A 217 10.75 -7.80 -6.52
C SER A 217 9.32 -7.36 -6.22
N PRO A 218 8.36 -8.29 -6.14
CA PRO A 218 7.03 -8.01 -5.62
C PRO A 218 7.11 -7.20 -4.33
N LEU A 219 8.14 -7.40 -3.49
CA LEU A 219 8.35 -6.64 -2.25
C LEU A 219 8.66 -5.15 -2.48
N SER A 220 9.39 -4.80 -3.55
CA SER A 220 9.81 -3.41 -3.84
C SER A 220 8.67 -2.50 -4.31
N TRP A 221 7.62 -3.07 -4.90
CA TRP A 221 6.39 -2.35 -5.28
C TRP A 221 5.23 -2.61 -4.34
N GLY A 222 5.45 -3.40 -3.30
CA GLY A 222 4.39 -3.76 -2.39
C GLY A 222 3.35 -4.69 -2.99
N LEU A 223 3.76 -5.70 -3.74
CA LEU A 223 3.02 -6.91 -4.14
C LEU A 223 3.26 -8.09 -3.17
N GLY A 224 4.20 -7.96 -2.21
CA GLY A 224 4.28 -8.86 -1.03
C GLY A 224 3.18 -8.59 0.00
N MET A 225 2.00 -8.13 -0.44
CA MET A 225 0.96 -7.55 0.42
C MET A 225 0.32 -8.55 1.37
N GLU A 226 0.23 -9.82 0.98
CA GLU A 226 -0.44 -10.84 1.81
C GLU A 226 0.25 -11.06 3.16
N VAL A 227 1.57 -10.93 3.20
CA VAL A 227 2.35 -11.07 4.45
C VAL A 227 2.26 -9.80 5.28
N GLU A 228 2.20 -8.65 4.63
CA GLU A 228 2.17 -7.33 5.27
C GLU A 228 0.80 -6.97 5.85
N ASP A 229 -0.28 -7.28 5.14
CA ASP A 229 -1.66 -7.07 5.61
C ASP A 229 -1.94 -7.92 6.88
N ARG A 230 -1.29 -9.09 7.02
CA ARG A 230 -1.33 -9.92 8.24
C ARG A 230 -0.57 -9.29 9.41
N ILE A 231 0.50 -8.54 9.16
CA ILE A 231 1.24 -7.84 10.22
C ILE A 231 0.39 -6.68 10.75
N ASP A 232 -0.31 -5.97 9.88
CA ASP A 232 -1.20 -4.89 10.27
C ASP A 232 -2.38 -5.41 11.12
N ASP A 233 -2.86 -6.64 10.88
CA ASP A 233 -3.84 -7.32 11.74
C ASP A 233 -3.34 -7.55 13.16
N ASP A 234 -2.12 -8.04 13.29
CA ASP A 234 -1.50 -8.31 14.59
C ASP A 234 -1.28 -7.00 15.34
N ILE A 235 -0.80 -5.95 14.66
CA ILE A 235 -0.60 -4.62 15.26
C ILE A 235 -1.94 -4.03 15.73
N TYR A 236 -3.00 -4.12 14.92
CA TYR A 236 -4.31 -3.59 15.29
C TYR A 236 -4.93 -4.34 16.47
N LYS A 237 -4.79 -5.67 16.52
CA LYS A 237 -5.21 -6.47 17.68
C LYS A 237 -4.45 -6.10 18.95
N LEU A 238 -3.16 -5.75 18.83
CA LEU A 238 -2.31 -5.36 19.96
C LEU A 238 -2.57 -3.92 20.44
N ARG A 239 -3.02 -3.01 19.56
CA ARG A 239 -3.33 -1.61 19.90
C ARG A 239 -4.75 -1.42 20.46
N LYS A 240 -5.55 -2.48 20.55
CA LYS A 240 -6.92 -2.46 21.08
C LYS A 240 -7.06 -2.90 22.57
N PRO A 241 -6.18 -2.56 23.54
CA PRO A 241 -6.59 -2.62 24.93
C PRO A 241 -7.33 -1.32 25.31
N GLU A 242 -8.57 -1.46 25.80
CA GLU A 242 -9.26 -0.48 26.66
C GLU A 242 -9.76 0.86 26.05
N LEU A 243 -10.50 0.80 24.94
CA LEU A 243 -11.47 1.85 24.60
C LEU A 243 -12.91 1.32 24.61
N ASP A 244 -13.25 0.53 25.64
CA ASP A 244 -14.64 0.47 26.14
C ASP A 244 -14.90 1.75 26.95
N TYR A 245 -14.91 2.90 26.26
CA TYR A 245 -15.42 4.13 26.84
C TYR A 245 -16.94 4.00 26.92
N LYS A 246 -17.45 3.46 28.04
CA LYS A 246 -18.84 3.71 28.43
C LYS A 246 -18.96 5.21 28.65
N PRO A 247 -19.78 5.96 27.89
CA PRO A 247 -20.04 7.34 28.23
C PRO A 247 -20.65 7.36 29.63
N GLU A 248 -19.96 7.98 30.58
CA GLU A 248 -20.53 8.29 31.88
C GLU A 248 -21.78 9.13 31.63
N THR A 249 -22.95 8.49 31.77
CA THR A 249 -24.21 9.20 31.99
C THR A 249 -24.02 10.03 33.24
N LYS A 250 -23.73 11.32 33.09
CA LYS A 250 -23.80 12.30 34.17
C LYS A 250 -25.25 12.33 34.66
N THR A 251 -25.54 11.52 35.68
CA THR A 251 -26.71 11.66 36.51
C THR A 251 -26.53 12.96 37.30
N SER A 252 -27.18 14.01 36.80
CA SER A 252 -27.38 15.26 37.53
C SER A 252 -28.26 14.97 38.74
N SER A 253 -27.65 14.77 39.91
CA SER A 253 -28.34 14.70 41.20
C SER A 253 -28.76 16.11 41.63
N VAL A 254 -30.00 16.47 41.31
CA VAL A 254 -30.70 17.59 41.98
C VAL A 254 -31.32 17.04 43.27
N PRO A 255 -31.11 17.67 44.43
CA PRO A 255 -31.76 17.25 45.67
C PRO A 255 -33.25 17.64 45.65
N ALA A 256 -34.09 16.65 45.95
CA ALA A 256 -35.53 16.80 46.11
C ALA A 256 -35.86 17.67 47.34
N SER A 257 -36.68 18.70 47.14
CA SER A 257 -37.39 19.41 48.20
C SER A 257 -38.89 19.18 48.03
N VAL A 258 -39.52 18.81 49.13
CA VAL A 258 -40.89 18.31 49.27
C VAL A 258 -41.84 19.48 49.53
N ALA A 259 -42.96 19.54 48.78
CA ALA A 259 -44.25 20.04 49.27
C ALA A 259 -45.43 19.61 48.35
N PRO A 260 -46.67 19.47 48.86
CA PRO A 260 -47.73 18.68 48.24
C PRO A 260 -48.82 19.47 47.50
N ALA A 261 -49.53 18.72 46.65
CA ALA A 261 -50.80 18.89 45.89
C ALA A 261 -51.78 20.04 46.24
N PRO A 262 -52.70 20.43 45.31
CA PRO A 262 -53.90 19.62 45.07
C PRO A 262 -54.43 19.51 43.60
N GLN A 263 -55.02 18.34 43.38
CA GLN A 263 -56.11 17.92 42.47
C GLN A 263 -56.75 18.90 41.46
N GLN A 264 -56.96 18.39 40.23
CA GLN A 264 -58.22 18.48 39.44
C GLN A 264 -58.15 17.44 38.30
N GLN A 265 -58.88 16.32 38.45
CA GLN A 265 -60.16 15.98 37.81
C GLN A 265 -60.10 15.67 36.30
N ALA A 266 -60.39 14.39 36.01
CA ALA A 266 -60.66 13.83 34.69
C ALA A 266 -62.00 14.32 34.10
N PRO A 267 -62.26 14.03 32.82
CA PRO A 267 -63.26 13.00 32.58
C PRO A 267 -62.93 11.99 31.46
N GLN A 268 -63.63 10.87 31.55
CA GLN A 268 -63.52 9.64 30.79
C GLN A 268 -64.21 9.68 29.42
N ALA A 269 -63.76 8.74 28.57
CA ALA A 269 -64.52 7.88 27.65
C ALA A 269 -65.13 8.48 26.37
N LYS A 270 -64.80 7.89 25.21
CA LYS A 270 -65.62 6.84 24.57
C LYS A 270 -64.98 6.33 23.27
N SER A 271 -64.99 5.01 23.13
CA SER A 271 -64.74 4.24 21.91
C SER A 271 -65.86 4.44 20.89
N ILE A 272 -65.54 4.57 19.59
CA ILE A 272 -66.42 4.18 18.47
C ILE A 272 -65.53 3.69 17.31
N ASP A 273 -65.65 2.40 17.01
CA ASP A 273 -65.38 1.83 15.68
C ASP A 273 -66.43 2.34 14.69
N GLN A 274 -66.03 2.83 13.52
CA GLN A 274 -66.86 2.68 12.32
C GLN A 274 -66.10 2.91 11.00
N ILE A 275 -66.30 1.92 10.14
CA ILE A 275 -65.96 1.77 8.72
C ILE A 275 -66.57 2.91 7.88
N SER A 276 -65.83 3.45 6.88
CA SER A 276 -66.40 3.96 5.62
C SER A 276 -65.35 4.29 4.53
N ALA A 277 -65.42 3.50 3.45
CA ALA A 277 -65.36 3.81 2.00
C ALA A 277 -64.40 4.86 1.38
N PRO A 278 -63.97 4.64 0.10
CA PRO A 278 -62.95 5.44 -0.57
C PRO A 278 -63.52 6.69 -1.25
N VAL A 279 -62.89 7.84 -1.02
CA VAL A 279 -63.19 9.11 -1.68
C VAL A 279 -62.58 9.15 -3.08
N LYS A 280 -63.42 9.26 -4.10
CA LYS A 280 -63.06 9.63 -5.47
C LYS A 280 -62.44 11.03 -5.49
N GLN A 281 -61.17 11.14 -5.88
CA GLN A 281 -60.54 12.42 -6.18
C GLN A 281 -60.97 12.91 -7.57
N ALA A 282 -61.52 14.12 -7.62
CA ALA A 282 -61.78 14.88 -8.84
C ALA A 282 -60.49 15.57 -9.33
N PRO A 283 -60.32 15.78 -10.65
CA PRO A 283 -59.11 16.36 -11.22
C PRO A 283 -58.99 17.86 -10.92
N SER A 284 -57.92 18.23 -10.21
CA SER A 284 -57.52 19.61 -9.98
C SER A 284 -57.05 20.28 -11.28
N ALA A 285 -57.63 21.45 -11.56
CA ALA A 285 -57.33 22.31 -12.70
C ALA A 285 -55.85 22.76 -12.74
N PRO A 286 -55.29 23.04 -13.94
CA PRO A 286 -53.89 23.39 -14.10
C PRO A 286 -53.60 24.83 -13.63
N VAL A 287 -52.64 24.95 -12.73
CA VAL A 287 -52.06 26.23 -12.29
C VAL A 287 -51.25 26.84 -13.45
N PRO A 288 -51.41 28.14 -13.78
CA PRO A 288 -50.68 28.78 -14.88
C PRO A 288 -49.18 28.89 -14.55
N ARG A 289 -48.34 28.48 -15.51
CA ARG A 289 -46.88 28.61 -15.42
C ARG A 289 -46.47 30.08 -15.54
N PRO A 290 -45.50 30.57 -14.75
CA PRO A 290 -44.91 31.88 -14.93
C PRO A 290 -44.13 31.95 -16.27
N PRO A 291 -44.04 33.14 -16.89
CA PRO A 291 -43.40 33.31 -18.19
C PRO A 291 -41.90 33.05 -18.13
N VAL A 292 -41.42 32.26 -19.09
CA VAL A 292 -40.00 31.95 -19.30
C VAL A 292 -39.28 33.22 -19.79
N PRO A 293 -38.20 33.67 -19.13
CA PRO A 293 -37.41 34.80 -19.60
C PRO A 293 -36.70 34.43 -20.91
N LYS A 294 -36.79 35.35 -21.90
CA LYS A 294 -36.12 35.21 -23.20
C LYS A 294 -34.59 35.15 -23.02
N PRO A 295 -33.88 34.25 -23.72
CA PRO A 295 -32.42 34.19 -23.67
C PRO A 295 -31.80 35.44 -24.30
N ALA A 296 -30.86 36.05 -23.57
CA ALA A 296 -30.05 37.17 -24.04
C ALA A 296 -29.17 36.72 -25.21
N VAL A 297 -29.17 37.53 -26.27
CA VAL A 297 -28.34 37.34 -27.47
C VAL A 297 -26.87 37.58 -27.10
N SER A 298 -26.06 36.54 -27.17
CA SER A 298 -24.61 36.65 -26.99
C SER A 298 -23.97 37.38 -28.18
N PRO A 299 -23.06 38.35 -27.95
CA PRO A 299 -22.34 39.01 -29.04
C PRO A 299 -21.33 38.07 -29.72
N SER A 300 -21.37 38.03 -31.05
CA SER A 300 -20.38 37.34 -31.90
C SER A 300 -18.98 37.92 -31.68
N ILE A 301 -18.11 37.14 -31.04
CA ILE A 301 -16.68 37.40 -31.01
C ILE A 301 -16.08 36.84 -32.31
N LYS A 302 -15.62 37.74 -33.19
CA LYS A 302 -14.79 37.39 -34.34
C LYS A 302 -13.44 36.86 -33.82
N MET A 303 -13.16 35.58 -34.07
CA MET A 303 -11.82 35.02 -33.87
C MET A 303 -10.86 35.58 -34.93
N PRO A 304 -9.65 36.03 -34.55
CA PRO A 304 -8.61 36.35 -35.50
C PRO A 304 -8.00 35.09 -36.12
N GLU A 305 -7.68 35.22 -37.40
CA GLU A 305 -7.13 34.21 -38.29
C GLU A 305 -5.73 33.74 -37.83
N PRO A 306 -5.39 32.44 -37.88
CA PRO A 306 -4.09 31.95 -37.44
C PRO A 306 -2.99 32.28 -38.47
N VAL A 307 -1.99 33.02 -38.01
CA VAL A 307 -0.78 33.36 -38.78
C VAL A 307 0.01 32.07 -39.08
N ARG A 308 0.22 31.81 -40.38
CA ARG A 308 0.98 30.69 -40.91
C ARG A 308 2.49 30.94 -40.71
N PRO A 309 3.25 30.06 -40.03
CA PRO A 309 4.70 30.27 -39.88
C PRO A 309 5.42 29.98 -41.22
N GLN A 310 6.32 30.89 -41.60
CA GLN A 310 7.22 30.73 -42.74
C GLN A 310 8.34 29.71 -42.43
N PRO A 311 8.88 29.00 -43.43
CA PRO A 311 9.97 28.05 -43.24
C PRO A 311 11.30 28.79 -43.05
N GLN A 312 12.06 28.46 -42.00
CA GLN A 312 13.43 28.90 -41.84
C GLN A 312 14.37 27.97 -42.63
N GLU A 313 15.13 28.56 -43.56
CA GLU A 313 16.25 27.93 -44.26
C GLU A 313 17.40 27.64 -43.27
N LEU A 314 17.79 26.37 -43.17
CA LEU A 314 19.06 25.98 -42.55
C LEU A 314 20.20 26.22 -43.55
N LYS A 315 21.04 27.23 -43.27
CA LYS A 315 22.35 27.37 -43.91
C LYS A 315 23.36 26.52 -43.15
N MET A 316 23.86 25.49 -43.84
CA MET A 316 25.10 24.80 -43.51
C MET A 316 26.27 25.66 -43.99
N ASP A 317 27.13 26.09 -43.07
CA ASP A 317 28.47 26.56 -43.41
C ASP A 317 29.52 25.66 -42.75
N GLN A 318 30.25 24.96 -43.63
CA GLN A 318 31.56 24.38 -43.35
C GLN A 318 32.61 25.47 -43.54
N GLN A 319 33.60 25.53 -42.66
CA GLN A 319 35.05 25.67 -42.93
C GLN A 319 35.75 26.14 -41.64
N ARG A 320 36.66 25.34 -41.07
CA ARG A 320 38.10 25.23 -41.40
C ARG A 320 38.91 26.16 -40.48
N THR A 321 39.81 25.59 -39.66
CA THR A 321 41.27 25.81 -39.76
C THR A 321 42.02 25.21 -38.58
N VAL A 322 43.16 24.66 -38.94
CA VAL A 322 44.20 24.08 -38.10
C VAL A 322 45.25 25.15 -37.87
N ALA A 323 45.75 25.33 -36.63
CA ALA A 323 47.15 25.68 -36.38
C ALA A 323 47.53 25.58 -34.89
N PRO A 324 48.82 25.35 -34.56
CA PRO A 324 49.29 24.84 -33.28
C PRO A 324 50.07 25.87 -32.43
N GLY A 325 50.24 25.55 -31.15
CA GLY A 325 51.37 26.01 -30.35
C GLY A 325 51.13 27.22 -29.45
N VAL A 326 50.87 26.99 -28.17
CA VAL A 326 51.16 27.95 -27.10
C VAL A 326 51.76 27.22 -25.90
N LYS A 327 52.94 27.69 -25.49
CA LYS A 327 53.75 27.24 -24.37
C LYS A 327 53.01 27.37 -23.03
N ALA A 328 53.11 26.33 -22.20
CA ALA A 328 52.62 26.33 -20.83
C ALA A 328 53.49 27.24 -19.94
N GLN A 329 52.92 28.35 -19.46
CA GLN A 329 53.38 29.05 -18.26
C GLN A 329 52.58 28.52 -17.05
N ARG A 330 53.29 27.96 -16.06
CA ARG A 330 52.75 27.64 -14.74
C ARG A 330 52.50 28.93 -13.96
N PRO A 331 51.29 29.18 -13.43
CA PRO A 331 51.13 30.11 -12.33
C PRO A 331 51.50 29.41 -11.02
N GLN A 332 52.36 30.05 -10.23
CA GLN A 332 52.55 29.74 -8.82
C GLN A 332 51.28 30.17 -8.08
N GLY A 333 50.49 29.20 -7.65
CA GLY A 333 49.37 29.38 -6.74
C GLY A 333 49.83 29.20 -5.30
N GLU A 334 49.82 30.29 -4.55
CA GLU A 334 50.05 30.37 -3.12
C GLU A 334 49.01 29.53 -2.37
N VAL A 335 49.47 28.53 -1.61
CA VAL A 335 48.62 27.62 -0.83
C VAL A 335 48.17 28.33 0.43
N VAL A 336 47.01 29.00 0.35
CA VAL A 336 46.28 29.46 1.55
C VAL A 336 45.68 28.22 2.21
N ARG A 337 46.40 27.72 3.22
CA ARG A 337 45.99 26.59 4.05
C ARG A 337 44.84 27.02 4.95
N SER A 338 43.65 26.55 4.66
CA SER A 338 42.42 26.86 5.38
C SER A 338 42.55 26.54 6.88
N GLN A 339 42.19 27.49 7.74
CA GLN A 339 42.25 27.38 9.21
C GLN A 339 41.43 26.20 9.78
N GLU A 340 40.60 25.56 8.96
CA GLU A 340 39.75 24.43 9.31
C GLU A 340 40.52 23.10 9.44
N GLU A 341 41.60 22.91 8.67
CA GLU A 341 42.46 21.72 8.79
C GLU A 341 43.26 21.70 10.11
N VAL A 342 43.56 22.88 10.67
CA VAL A 342 44.32 23.00 11.92
C VAL A 342 43.44 22.64 13.13
N LYS A 343 42.16 23.00 13.11
CA LYS A 343 41.20 22.64 14.18
C LYS A 343 40.92 21.13 14.21
N SER A 344 40.79 20.50 13.05
CA SER A 344 40.58 19.05 12.94
C SER A 344 41.71 18.21 13.54
N ARG A 345 42.97 18.66 13.39
CA ARG A 345 44.13 17.98 13.98
C ARG A 345 44.20 18.12 15.50
N GLN A 346 43.89 19.31 16.03
CA GLN A 346 43.89 19.54 17.49
C GLN A 346 42.81 18.72 18.22
N GLU A 347 41.66 18.51 17.60
CA GLU A 347 40.58 17.71 18.19
C GLU A 347 40.93 16.20 18.25
N LYS A 348 41.59 15.69 17.20
CA LYS A 348 42.08 14.30 17.15
C LYS A 348 43.14 14.00 18.21
N ASP A 349 44.03 14.95 18.49
CA ASP A 349 45.08 14.79 19.49
C ASP A 349 44.52 14.86 20.93
N GLN A 350 43.48 15.67 21.16
CA GLN A 350 42.77 15.69 22.45
C GLN A 350 42.02 14.38 22.74
N ILE A 351 41.42 13.75 21.73
CA ILE A 351 40.76 12.45 21.87
C ILE A 351 41.78 11.35 22.21
N ARG A 352 42.95 11.34 21.55
CA ARG A 352 44.03 10.39 21.87
C ARG A 352 44.58 10.57 23.28
N ALA A 353 44.74 11.81 23.75
CA ALA A 353 45.18 12.09 25.11
C ALA A 353 44.16 11.66 26.17
N LYS A 354 42.86 11.81 25.91
CA LYS A 354 41.78 11.31 26.80
C LYS A 354 41.75 9.79 26.88
N LEU A 355 41.91 9.09 25.75
CA LEU A 355 41.96 7.62 25.74
C LEU A 355 43.19 7.06 26.46
N ALA A 356 44.33 7.74 26.36
CA ALA A 356 45.54 7.34 27.09
C ALA A 356 45.38 7.49 28.62
N LYS A 357 44.73 8.57 29.08
CA LYS A 357 44.44 8.79 30.52
C LYS A 357 43.44 7.80 31.11
N MET A 358 42.46 7.33 30.32
CA MET A 358 41.52 6.29 30.79
C MET A 358 42.17 4.91 30.95
N ARG A 359 43.28 4.65 30.26
CA ARG A 359 43.96 3.34 30.31
C ARG A 359 44.91 3.19 31.49
N SER A 360 45.28 4.28 32.16
CA SER A 360 46.22 4.31 33.28
C SER A 360 45.57 4.25 34.68
N GLN A 361 44.25 4.08 34.79
CA GLN A 361 43.54 4.03 36.09
C GLN A 361 43.05 2.64 36.52
N THR A 362 43.45 1.55 35.84
CA THR A 362 43.09 0.19 36.27
C THR A 362 44.16 -0.37 37.20
N THR A 363 44.08 0.00 38.48
CA THR A 363 44.89 -0.59 39.55
C THR A 363 44.30 -1.90 40.06
N ALA A 364 45.21 -2.86 40.25
CA ALA A 364 45.15 -4.09 41.05
C ALA A 364 44.39 -5.32 40.49
N PRO A 365 45.06 -6.50 40.43
CA PRO A 365 44.43 -7.77 40.08
C PRO A 365 43.52 -8.26 41.23
N PRO A 366 42.32 -8.80 40.92
CA PRO A 366 41.44 -9.34 41.95
C PRO A 366 42.01 -10.64 42.51
N THR A 367 42.04 -10.72 43.83
CA THR A 367 42.36 -11.93 44.60
C THR A 367 41.41 -13.09 44.26
N PRO A 368 41.89 -14.34 44.28
CA PRO A 368 41.10 -15.50 43.86
C PRO A 368 40.00 -15.80 44.89
N LYS A 369 38.75 -15.45 44.54
CA LYS A 369 37.56 -15.91 45.28
C LYS A 369 37.37 -17.42 45.07
N LYS A 370 37.24 -18.14 46.18
CA LYS A 370 36.84 -19.55 46.27
C LYS A 370 35.64 -19.81 45.35
N ARG A 371 35.84 -20.67 44.35
CA ARG A 371 34.78 -21.15 43.46
C ARG A 371 33.78 -21.98 44.24
N GLU A 372 32.60 -21.42 44.44
CA GLU A 372 31.41 -22.17 44.81
C GLU A 372 31.01 -23.03 43.60
N VAL A 373 30.91 -24.34 43.82
CA VAL A 373 30.58 -25.33 42.79
C VAL A 373 29.10 -25.18 42.43
N VAL A 374 28.82 -24.28 41.49
CA VAL A 374 27.52 -24.22 40.82
C VAL A 374 27.37 -25.51 40.03
N LYS A 375 26.42 -26.35 40.46
CA LYS A 375 25.99 -27.56 39.75
C LYS A 375 25.65 -27.17 38.31
N ARG A 376 26.54 -27.52 37.37
CA ARG A 376 26.28 -27.37 35.94
C ARG A 376 25.06 -28.21 35.59
N THR A 377 23.95 -27.54 35.32
CA THR A 377 22.84 -28.13 34.57
C THR A 377 23.43 -28.67 33.27
N VAL A 378 23.34 -29.98 33.07
CA VAL A 378 23.77 -30.64 31.84
C VAL A 378 22.87 -30.11 30.72
N VAL A 379 23.32 -29.05 30.04
CA VAL A 379 22.71 -28.60 28.80
C VAL A 379 22.94 -29.75 27.82
N LYS A 380 21.86 -30.49 27.51
CA LYS A 380 21.87 -31.53 26.48
C LYS A 380 22.54 -30.94 25.24
N LYS A 381 23.62 -31.57 24.79
CA LYS A 381 24.31 -31.21 23.55
C LYS A 381 23.24 -31.17 22.44
N PRO A 382 23.08 -30.06 21.71
CA PRO A 382 22.08 -29.99 20.66
C PRO A 382 22.35 -31.12 19.66
N GLU A 383 21.30 -31.90 19.39
CA GLU A 383 21.30 -32.92 18.36
C GLU A 383 21.71 -32.25 17.06
N GLN A 384 22.85 -32.64 16.49
CA GLN A 384 23.35 -32.04 15.26
C GLN A 384 22.36 -32.41 14.15
N LEU A 385 21.50 -31.46 13.77
CA LEU A 385 20.70 -31.61 12.56
C LEU A 385 21.69 -31.78 11.41
N GLY A 386 21.61 -32.92 10.71
CA GLY A 386 22.36 -33.16 9.49
C GLY A 386 21.81 -32.34 8.32
N HIS A 387 22.00 -32.84 7.10
CA HIS A 387 21.34 -32.30 5.92
C HIS A 387 19.81 -32.29 6.12
N LEU A 388 19.12 -31.20 5.73
CA LEU A 388 17.65 -31.18 5.73
C LEU A 388 17.17 -32.26 4.77
N SER A 389 16.60 -33.34 5.31
CA SER A 389 16.21 -34.52 4.54
C SER A 389 14.70 -34.64 4.44
N LYS A 390 13.98 -34.04 5.41
CA LYS A 390 12.53 -34.04 5.49
C LYS A 390 12.04 -32.61 5.72
N VAL A 391 10.83 -32.32 5.26
CA VAL A 391 10.22 -30.99 5.45
C VAL A 391 9.98 -30.67 6.94
N SER A 392 9.76 -31.68 7.77
CA SER A 392 9.70 -31.53 9.24
C SER A 392 11.01 -31.05 9.86
N ASP A 393 12.15 -31.22 9.19
CA ASP A 393 13.44 -30.75 9.70
C ASP A 393 13.52 -29.22 9.69
N LEU A 394 12.76 -28.55 8.81
CA LEU A 394 12.67 -27.09 8.76
C LEU A 394 12.15 -26.49 10.07
N GLU A 395 11.25 -27.17 10.76
CA GLU A 395 10.71 -26.71 12.05
C GLU A 395 11.81 -26.59 13.11
N LYS A 396 12.91 -27.32 12.96
CA LYS A 396 14.03 -27.33 13.92
C LYS A 396 15.19 -26.41 13.52
N VAL A 397 15.09 -25.74 12.37
CA VAL A 397 16.16 -24.87 11.86
C VAL A 397 16.31 -23.63 12.76
N ASP A 398 17.48 -23.50 13.37
CA ASP A 398 17.88 -22.37 14.19
C ASP A 398 19.12 -21.65 13.60
N VAL A 399 19.59 -20.60 14.28
CA VAL A 399 20.79 -19.84 13.86
C VAL A 399 22.04 -20.71 13.86
N SER A 400 22.14 -21.65 14.82
CA SER A 400 23.30 -22.54 14.95
C SER A 400 23.41 -23.44 13.73
N TYR A 401 22.28 -24.03 13.31
CA TYR A 401 22.17 -24.82 12.10
C TYR A 401 22.59 -24.02 10.87
N PHE A 402 22.00 -22.84 10.67
CA PHE A 402 22.31 -21.98 9.53
C PHE A 402 23.81 -21.64 9.43
N ARG A 403 24.45 -21.35 10.56
CA ARG A 403 25.89 -21.05 10.62
C ARG A 403 26.79 -22.25 10.33
N GLN A 404 26.32 -23.47 10.56
CA GLN A 404 27.06 -24.70 10.27
C GLN A 404 27.08 -25.04 8.77
N LEU A 405 26.16 -24.46 7.98
CA LEU A 405 26.04 -24.75 6.55
C LEU A 405 27.21 -24.21 5.71
N GLY A 406 27.99 -23.26 6.21
CA GLY A 406 29.06 -22.64 5.44
C GLY A 406 30.03 -21.83 6.29
N LYS A 407 31.24 -21.64 5.78
CA LYS A 407 32.30 -20.91 6.48
C LYS A 407 32.01 -19.41 6.52
N ASN A 408 31.53 -18.86 5.42
CA ASN A 408 31.12 -17.47 5.24
C ASN A 408 29.61 -17.38 5.00
N ASP A 409 29.12 -16.14 4.94
CA ASP A 409 27.70 -15.83 4.82
C ASP A 409 27.13 -16.28 3.45
N GLU A 410 27.85 -16.05 2.35
CA GLU A 410 27.41 -16.49 1.01
C GLU A 410 27.26 -18.01 0.89
N ASP A 411 28.23 -18.77 1.41
CA ASP A 411 28.21 -20.24 1.40
C ASP A 411 27.03 -20.76 2.23
N ARG A 412 26.76 -20.16 3.40
CA ARG A 412 25.61 -20.54 4.25
C ARG A 412 24.31 -20.35 3.49
N SER A 413 24.11 -19.19 2.88
CA SER A 413 22.89 -18.92 2.12
C SER A 413 22.74 -19.84 0.93
N LYS A 414 23.80 -20.02 0.14
CA LYS A 414 23.79 -20.90 -1.03
C LYS A 414 23.45 -22.35 -0.65
N ASN A 415 24.11 -22.87 0.39
CA ASN A 415 23.88 -24.24 0.84
C ASN A 415 22.49 -24.40 1.46
N PHE A 416 22.00 -23.40 2.19
CA PHE A 416 20.64 -23.41 2.70
C PHE A 416 19.61 -23.40 1.56
N PHE A 417 19.78 -22.53 0.57
CA PHE A 417 18.93 -22.47 -0.63
C PHE A 417 18.91 -23.79 -1.38
N GLN A 418 20.06 -24.41 -1.60
CA GLN A 418 20.13 -25.72 -2.28
C GLN A 418 19.32 -26.78 -1.54
N GLN A 419 19.37 -26.80 -0.21
CA GLN A 419 18.56 -27.73 0.58
C GLN A 419 17.06 -27.42 0.50
N ILE A 420 16.67 -26.14 0.50
CA ILE A 420 15.27 -25.74 0.29
C ILE A 420 14.77 -26.16 -1.10
N GLU A 421 15.55 -25.96 -2.16
CA GLU A 421 15.16 -26.36 -3.52
C GLU A 421 15.00 -27.88 -3.66
N ILE A 422 15.86 -28.66 -2.98
CA ILE A 422 15.69 -30.11 -2.90
C ILE A 422 14.34 -30.45 -2.22
N LEU A 423 14.01 -29.81 -1.10
CA LEU A 423 12.74 -30.04 -0.41
C LEU A 423 11.52 -29.61 -1.24
N LYS A 424 11.60 -28.50 -1.98
CA LYS A 424 10.54 -28.03 -2.90
C LYS A 424 10.16 -29.06 -3.95
N SER A 425 11.14 -29.85 -4.43
CA SER A 425 10.87 -30.90 -5.41
C SER A 425 10.09 -32.09 -4.84
N GLN A 426 10.02 -32.21 -3.51
CA GLN A 426 9.46 -33.39 -2.82
C GLN A 426 8.10 -33.12 -2.18
N VAL A 427 7.78 -31.86 -1.86
CA VAL A 427 6.63 -31.50 -1.04
C VAL A 427 5.89 -30.30 -1.61
N ASN A 428 4.58 -30.22 -1.32
CA ASN A 428 3.74 -29.09 -1.69
C ASN A 428 4.34 -27.76 -1.16
N PRO A 429 4.44 -26.71 -2.00
CA PRO A 429 4.94 -25.39 -1.60
C PRO A 429 4.29 -24.81 -0.33
N ASP A 430 2.98 -25.02 -0.12
CA ASP A 430 2.26 -24.48 1.04
C ASP A 430 2.67 -25.16 2.35
N GLU A 431 2.88 -26.48 2.32
CA GLU A 431 3.35 -27.23 3.49
C GLU A 431 4.80 -26.85 3.83
N LEU A 432 5.64 -26.72 2.81
CA LEU A 432 7.01 -26.27 2.95
C LEU A 432 7.07 -24.86 3.58
N ARG A 433 6.26 -23.92 3.07
CA ARG A 433 6.14 -22.55 3.61
C ARG A 433 5.67 -22.57 5.06
N LYS A 434 4.67 -23.39 5.39
CA LYS A 434 4.16 -23.54 6.77
C LYS A 434 5.26 -24.03 7.72
N MET A 435 6.03 -25.03 7.33
CA MET A 435 7.11 -25.57 8.17
C MET A 435 8.27 -24.58 8.31
N TRP A 436 8.63 -23.85 7.24
CA TRP A 436 9.58 -22.76 7.32
C TRP A 436 9.15 -21.68 8.32
N GLN A 437 7.88 -21.27 8.28
CA GLN A 437 7.32 -20.27 9.19
C GLN A 437 7.34 -20.72 10.66
N MET A 438 7.34 -22.02 10.92
CA MET A 438 7.42 -22.57 12.27
C MET A 438 8.86 -22.59 12.83
N SER A 439 9.88 -22.46 11.98
CA SER A 439 11.29 -22.55 12.37
C SER A 439 11.71 -21.45 13.38
N PRO A 440 12.56 -21.78 14.38
CA PRO A 440 13.18 -20.80 15.26
C PRO A 440 13.95 -19.70 14.51
N LEU A 441 14.59 -20.04 13.39
CA LEU A 441 15.33 -19.09 12.56
C LEU A 441 14.40 -18.03 11.93
N TYR A 442 13.27 -18.45 11.35
CA TYR A 442 12.30 -17.52 10.77
C TYR A 442 11.62 -16.65 11.83
N LYS A 443 11.28 -17.22 12.99
CA LYS A 443 10.74 -16.47 14.13
C LYS A 443 11.71 -15.40 14.63
N LEU A 444 13.01 -15.72 14.69
CA LEU A 444 14.05 -14.76 15.06
C LEU A 444 14.18 -13.65 14.01
N TYR A 445 14.13 -13.99 12.72
CA TYR A 445 14.10 -13.00 11.63
C TYR A 445 12.94 -12.01 11.79
N LEU A 446 11.71 -12.50 12.00
CA LEU A 446 10.55 -11.63 12.23
C LEU A 446 10.69 -10.80 13.51
N GLN A 447 11.24 -11.36 14.58
CA GLN A 447 11.47 -10.64 15.85
C GLN A 447 12.43 -9.46 15.65
N ILE A 448 13.57 -9.69 14.97
CA ILE A 448 14.55 -8.63 14.70
C ILE A 448 13.93 -7.54 13.81
N GLY A 449 13.19 -7.93 12.77
CA GLY A 449 12.50 -6.99 11.89
C GLY A 449 11.47 -6.13 12.64
N ARG A 450 10.64 -6.75 13.49
CA ARG A 450 9.68 -6.04 14.34
C ARG A 450 10.38 -5.07 15.29
N GLN A 451 11.41 -5.53 16.00
CA GLN A 451 12.14 -4.71 16.98
C GLN A 451 12.86 -3.52 16.33
N SER A 452 13.40 -3.72 15.13
CA SER A 452 14.00 -2.67 14.31
C SER A 452 12.97 -1.58 13.98
N MET A 453 11.78 -1.97 13.52
CA MET A 453 10.69 -1.03 13.20
C MET A 453 10.11 -0.32 14.44
N THR A 454 9.92 -1.03 15.56
CA THR A 454 9.28 -0.45 16.75
C THR A 454 10.19 0.48 17.53
N SER A 455 11.50 0.26 17.45
CA SER A 455 12.48 0.98 18.28
C SER A 455 13.30 2.00 17.49
N ASP A 456 13.00 2.19 16.20
CA ASP A 456 13.76 3.02 15.26
C ASP A 456 15.27 2.70 15.27
N MET A 457 15.60 1.41 15.39
CA MET A 457 16.97 0.91 15.38
C MET A 457 17.23 0.16 14.07
N SER A 458 18.45 0.28 13.54
CA SER A 458 18.89 -0.57 12.44
C SER A 458 18.90 -2.05 12.84
N VAL A 459 18.75 -2.94 11.86
CA VAL A 459 18.87 -4.40 12.07
C VAL A 459 20.22 -4.76 12.71
N ALA A 460 21.30 -4.09 12.31
CA ALA A 460 22.62 -4.27 12.88
C ALA A 460 22.69 -3.91 14.38
N GLU A 461 22.01 -2.84 14.81
CA GLU A 461 21.94 -2.43 16.22
C GLU A 461 21.11 -3.40 17.05
N VAL A 462 19.97 -3.84 16.54
CA VAL A 462 19.14 -4.87 17.18
C VAL A 462 19.94 -6.17 17.35
N GLY A 463 20.65 -6.60 16.31
CA GLY A 463 21.53 -7.77 16.37
C GLY A 463 22.62 -7.66 17.44
N LYS A 464 23.31 -6.50 17.51
CA LYS A 464 24.30 -6.20 18.56
C LYS A 464 23.68 -6.23 19.96
N GLN A 465 22.48 -5.67 20.12
CA GLN A 465 21.77 -5.68 21.39
C GLN A 465 21.45 -7.10 21.85
N LEU A 466 20.92 -7.96 20.96
CA LEU A 466 20.63 -9.36 21.27
C LEU A 466 21.90 -10.15 21.60
N PHE A 467 22.99 -9.91 20.85
CA PHE A 467 24.30 -10.51 21.14
C PHE A 467 24.79 -10.15 22.54
N ASN A 468 24.72 -8.87 22.92
CA ASN A 468 25.12 -8.40 24.26
C ASN A 468 24.26 -9.00 25.38
N GLN A 469 23.02 -9.40 25.08
CA GLN A 469 22.12 -10.09 26.01
C GLN A 469 22.30 -11.60 26.03
N SER A 470 23.29 -12.16 25.30
CA SER A 470 23.47 -13.60 25.11
C SER A 470 22.23 -14.31 24.52
N LYS A 471 21.43 -13.59 23.74
CA LYS A 471 20.27 -14.14 23.01
C LYS A 471 20.67 -14.56 21.60
N PRO A 472 19.92 -15.49 20.96
CA PRO A 472 20.06 -15.74 19.53
C PRO A 472 19.93 -14.43 18.74
N TYR A 473 20.81 -14.24 17.76
CA TYR A 473 20.87 -13.03 16.96
C TYR A 473 21.32 -13.37 15.54
N LEU A 474 20.91 -12.54 14.59
CA LEU A 474 21.42 -12.54 13.21
C LEU A 474 22.32 -11.32 13.03
N THR A 475 23.40 -11.47 12.28
CA THR A 475 24.09 -10.30 11.72
C THR A 475 23.19 -9.61 10.69
N GLU A 476 23.48 -8.37 10.33
CA GLU A 476 22.76 -7.66 9.26
C GLU A 476 22.79 -8.46 7.95
N ARG A 477 23.94 -9.01 7.60
CA ARG A 477 24.09 -9.85 6.41
C ARG A 477 23.29 -11.15 6.50
N GLU A 478 23.31 -11.83 7.64
CA GLU A 478 22.48 -13.01 7.86
C GLU A 478 20.99 -12.69 7.75
N PHE A 479 20.55 -11.55 8.29
CA PHE A 479 19.17 -11.09 8.19
C PHE A 479 18.74 -10.88 6.74
N GLU A 480 19.56 -10.20 5.92
CA GLU A 480 19.29 -10.00 4.50
C GLU A 480 19.15 -11.33 3.75
N MET A 481 20.04 -12.30 4.03
CA MET A 481 20.00 -13.60 3.38
C MET A 481 18.75 -14.39 3.78
N ILE A 482 18.34 -14.36 5.05
CA ILE A 482 17.10 -15.00 5.49
C ILE A 482 15.87 -14.29 4.89
N ALA A 483 15.92 -12.98 4.67
CA ALA A 483 14.88 -12.25 3.94
C ALA A 483 14.77 -12.72 2.49
N GLU A 484 15.91 -12.86 1.79
CA GLU A 484 15.95 -13.38 0.42
C GLU A 484 15.42 -14.81 0.35
N VAL A 485 15.80 -15.66 1.32
CA VAL A 485 15.30 -17.03 1.41
C VAL A 485 13.80 -17.07 1.61
N SER A 486 13.30 -16.26 2.53
CA SER A 486 11.87 -16.16 2.84
C SER A 486 11.05 -15.65 1.65
N ALA A 487 11.61 -14.79 0.80
CA ALA A 487 10.95 -14.29 -0.40
C ALA A 487 10.80 -15.33 -1.51
N LYS A 488 11.53 -16.46 -1.44
CA LYS A 488 11.44 -17.55 -2.43
C LYS A 488 10.55 -18.71 -1.99
N PHE A 489 9.97 -18.67 -0.79
CA PHE A 489 8.88 -19.56 -0.37
C PHE A 489 7.54 -18.93 -0.69
#